data_AF-A0A7S0BG11-F1
#
_entry.id   AF-A0A7S0BG11-F1
#
_cell.length_a   1.000
_cell.length_b   1.000
_cell.length_c   1.000
_cell.angle_alpha   90.00
_cell.angle_beta   90.00
_cell.angle_gamma   90.00
#
_symmetry.space_group_name_H-M   'P 1'
#
loop_
_entity.id
_entity.type
_entity.pdbx_description
1 polymer ?
#
loop_
_entity_poly.entity_id
_entity_poly.type
_entity_poly.pdbx_seq_one_letter_code
_entity_poly.pdbx_strand_id
1 'polypeptide(L)'
;AHLPLGTGNDMARSTGWGGGYDGGEAKQVLSQVRRAKPMRLDRWKLHIQGKNGTVEGEKDELMFYNYFSVGADAHAAYIFHHMREQQPEKFTGRTRNKYYYVKASIRAFFAGDHPLNKTTKITVDDESVRFGNSVKTIVGLNIQSYMG
;
A
#
# COMPACT_ATOMS: atom_id res chain seq x y z
N ALA A 1 -6.14 14.68 -10.79
CA ALA A 1 -6.77 13.57 -11.54
C ALA A 1 -5.85 12.36 -11.47
N HIS A 2 -6.39 11.16 -11.27
CA HIS A 2 -5.60 9.93 -11.17
C HIS A 2 -6.05 8.96 -12.25
N LEU A 3 -5.26 8.76 -13.31
CA LEU A 3 -5.60 7.80 -14.35
C LEU A 3 -5.20 6.38 -13.89
N PRO A 4 -6.14 5.42 -13.73
CA PRO A 4 -5.86 4.11 -13.13
C PRO A 4 -5.20 3.15 -14.14
N LEU A 5 -3.91 3.38 -14.43
CA LEU A 5 -3.13 2.57 -15.36
C LEU A 5 -2.54 1.30 -14.73
N GLY A 6 -2.30 1.31 -13.41
CA GLY A 6 -1.69 0.21 -12.67
C GLY A 6 -2.66 -0.93 -12.34
N THR A 7 -2.26 -1.79 -11.40
CA THR A 7 -3.09 -2.92 -10.90
C THR A 7 -3.90 -2.55 -9.66
N GLY A 8 -3.31 -1.79 -8.71
CA GLY A 8 -3.94 -1.46 -7.41
C GLY A 8 -4.88 -0.26 -7.49
N ASN A 9 -4.41 0.87 -8.02
CA ASN A 9 -5.22 2.07 -8.32
C ASN A 9 -6.09 2.61 -7.14
N ASP A 10 -5.76 2.32 -5.88
CA ASP A 10 -6.56 2.70 -4.70
C ASP A 10 -6.84 4.22 -4.59
N MET A 11 -5.87 5.05 -4.97
CA MET A 11 -6.05 6.49 -4.99
C MET A 11 -7.08 6.91 -6.05
N ALA A 12 -7.07 6.28 -7.24
CA ALA A 12 -8.06 6.55 -8.28
C ALA A 12 -9.46 6.11 -7.82
N ARG A 13 -9.58 4.97 -7.13
CA ARG A 13 -10.84 4.53 -6.51
C ARG A 13 -11.34 5.53 -5.48
N SER A 14 -10.47 5.94 -4.56
CA SER A 14 -10.80 6.86 -3.46
C SER A 14 -11.16 8.27 -3.96
N THR A 15 -10.62 8.67 -5.11
CA THR A 15 -10.87 9.98 -5.72
C THR A 15 -11.95 9.98 -6.81
N GLY A 16 -12.65 8.85 -7.00
CA GLY A 16 -13.76 8.72 -7.96
C GLY A 16 -13.36 8.53 -9.43
N TRP A 17 -12.10 8.22 -9.72
CA TRP A 17 -11.56 7.95 -11.06
C TRP A 17 -11.60 6.47 -11.46
N GLY A 18 -12.08 5.59 -10.56
CA GLY A 18 -12.29 4.18 -10.82
C GLY A 18 -11.06 3.29 -10.58
N GLY A 19 -11.25 1.98 -10.78
CA GLY A 19 -10.26 0.95 -10.47
C GLY A 19 -9.35 0.52 -11.62
N GLY A 20 -9.65 0.95 -12.83
CA GLY A 20 -8.93 0.53 -14.02
C GLY A 20 -9.32 1.37 -15.21
N TYR A 21 -8.34 1.61 -16.07
CA TYR A 21 -8.55 2.23 -17.37
C TYR A 21 -8.90 1.17 -18.41
N ASP A 22 -9.92 1.46 -19.21
CA ASP A 22 -10.53 0.58 -20.21
C ASP A 22 -10.03 0.84 -21.65
N GLY A 23 -9.12 1.80 -21.83
CA GLY A 23 -8.58 2.15 -23.15
C GLY A 23 -9.33 3.28 -23.86
N GLY A 24 -10.26 3.98 -23.21
CA GLY A 24 -10.97 5.11 -23.81
C GLY A 24 -10.06 6.26 -24.25
N GLU A 25 -10.43 7.01 -25.30
CA GLU A 25 -9.54 8.00 -25.91
C GLU A 25 -9.04 9.09 -24.95
N ALA A 26 -7.80 9.58 -25.18
CA ALA A 26 -7.21 10.66 -24.40
C ALA A 26 -8.10 11.92 -24.33
N LYS A 27 -8.83 12.23 -25.41
CA LYS A 27 -9.76 13.36 -25.46
C LYS A 27 -10.89 13.25 -24.43
N GLN A 28 -11.38 12.03 -24.17
CA GLN A 28 -12.41 11.78 -23.16
C GLN A 28 -11.84 12.01 -21.76
N VAL A 29 -10.64 11.48 -21.48
CA VAL A 29 -9.94 11.71 -20.20
C VAL A 29 -9.73 13.21 -19.97
N LEU A 30 -9.22 13.96 -20.96
CA LEU A 30 -9.02 15.41 -20.86
C LEU A 30 -10.33 16.16 -20.58
N SER A 31 -11.42 15.74 -21.22
CA SER A 31 -12.76 16.31 -20.97
C SER A 31 -13.23 16.05 -19.53
N GLN A 32 -12.96 14.86 -18.98
CA GLN A 32 -13.24 14.53 -17.58
C GLN A 32 -12.39 15.36 -16.62
N VAL A 33 -11.08 15.51 -16.89
CA VAL A 33 -10.17 16.36 -16.09
C VAL A 33 -10.64 17.80 -16.05
N ARG A 34 -11.06 18.36 -17.19
CA ARG A 34 -11.57 19.73 -17.27
C ARG A 34 -12.83 19.96 -16.42
N ARG A 35 -13.67 18.94 -16.27
CA ARG A 35 -14.92 19.00 -15.48
C ARG A 35 -14.74 18.56 -14.03
N ALA A 36 -13.60 17.98 -13.69
CA ALA A 36 -13.34 17.46 -12.36
C ALA A 36 -13.24 18.60 -11.35
N LYS A 37 -13.79 18.37 -10.16
CA LYS A 37 -13.66 19.30 -9.04
C LYS A 37 -12.33 19.04 -8.32
N PRO A 38 -11.55 20.09 -7.99
CA PRO A 38 -10.41 19.94 -7.11
C PRO A 38 -10.85 19.32 -5.78
N MET A 39 -10.02 18.44 -5.24
CA MET A 39 -10.25 17.79 -3.96
C MET A 39 -9.00 17.96 -3.10
N ARG A 40 -9.20 18.24 -1.81
CA ARG A 40 -8.10 18.28 -0.84
C ARG A 40 -7.72 16.84 -0.48
N LEU A 41 -6.42 16.59 -0.39
CA LEU A 41 -5.87 15.33 0.06
C LEU A 41 -4.93 15.61 1.22
N ASP A 42 -5.01 14.77 2.23
CA ASP A 42 -4.03 14.76 3.30
C ASP A 42 -2.77 14.05 2.83
N ARG A 43 -1.63 14.49 3.36
CA ARG A 43 -0.32 13.89 3.09
C ARG A 43 0.34 13.60 4.42
N TRP A 44 0.55 12.33 4.69
CA TRP A 44 1.09 11.88 5.96
C TRP A 44 2.60 11.84 5.90
N LYS A 45 3.22 12.28 6.99
CA LYS A 45 4.66 12.14 7.23
C LYS A 45 4.86 10.96 8.18
N LEU A 46 5.69 10.02 7.76
CA LEU A 46 6.13 8.88 8.56
C LEU A 46 7.57 9.13 9.00
N HIS A 47 7.78 9.21 10.31
CA HIS A 47 9.10 9.29 10.91
C HIS A 47 9.54 7.89 11.34
N ILE A 48 10.72 7.46 10.91
CA ILE A 48 11.30 6.15 11.26
C ILE A 48 12.56 6.39 12.09
N GLN A 49 12.69 5.71 13.22
CA GLN A 49 13.87 5.78 14.09
C GLN A 49 14.32 4.38 14.46
N GLY A 50 15.62 4.12 14.31
CA GLY A 50 16.23 2.91 14.85
C GLY A 50 16.45 3.02 16.36
N LYS A 51 16.70 1.87 17.01
CA LYS A 51 16.89 1.81 18.48
C LYS A 51 17.99 2.73 19.01
N ASN A 52 19.01 3.00 18.21
CA ASN A 52 20.15 3.86 18.59
C ASN A 52 20.05 5.26 17.96
N GLY A 53 18.88 5.66 17.46
CA GLY A 53 18.69 6.92 16.73
C GLY A 53 19.19 6.89 15.28
N THR A 54 19.75 5.77 14.82
CA THR A 54 20.17 5.56 13.43
C THR A 54 19.32 4.49 12.76
N VAL A 55 18.77 4.80 11.60
CA VAL A 55 18.16 3.81 10.69
C VAL A 55 19.25 3.39 9.69
N GLU A 56 19.49 2.09 9.50
CA GLU A 56 20.27 1.62 8.36
C GLU A 56 19.43 1.81 7.08
N GLY A 57 19.67 2.91 6.35
CA GLY A 57 18.95 3.25 5.12
C GLY A 57 18.76 4.75 4.91
N GLU A 58 18.39 5.15 3.69
CA GLU A 58 18.57 6.53 3.19
C GLU A 58 17.59 7.61 3.70
N LYS A 59 16.53 7.34 4.47
CA LYS A 59 15.58 8.40 4.89
C LYS A 59 14.90 8.17 6.24
N ASP A 60 15.12 9.10 7.17
CA ASP A 60 14.43 9.18 8.48
C ASP A 60 12.97 9.67 8.36
N GLU A 61 12.63 10.34 7.26
CA GLU A 61 11.28 10.83 6.96
C GLU A 61 10.78 10.33 5.60
N LEU A 62 9.59 9.75 5.59
CA LEU A 62 8.87 9.35 4.39
C LEU A 62 7.53 10.09 4.30
N MET A 63 7.09 10.40 3.08
CA MET A 63 5.78 11.00 2.84
C MET A 63 4.90 10.01 2.06
N PHE A 64 3.65 9.83 2.47
CA PHE A 64 2.70 9.00 1.76
C PHE A 64 1.32 9.63 1.67
N TYR A 65 0.59 9.27 0.62
CA TYR A 65 -0.80 9.71 0.40
C TYR A 65 -1.80 8.56 0.60
N ASN A 66 -1.36 7.30 0.50
CA ASN A 66 -2.26 6.15 0.55
C ASN A 66 -2.25 5.52 1.94
N TYR A 67 -1.34 4.57 2.16
CA TYR A 67 -1.27 3.80 3.38
C TYR A 67 0.12 3.19 3.53
N PHE A 68 0.42 2.74 4.75
CA PHE A 68 1.54 1.87 5.06
C PHE A 68 1.05 0.72 5.93
N SER A 69 1.83 -0.35 6.00
CA SER A 69 1.49 -1.52 6.80
C SER A 69 2.71 -2.09 7.53
N VAL A 70 2.43 -2.82 8.61
CA VAL A 70 3.41 -3.59 9.39
C VAL A 70 2.88 -5.00 9.57
N GLY A 71 3.73 -6.00 9.32
CA GLY A 71 3.40 -7.42 9.46
C GLY A 71 3.26 -8.14 8.11
N ALA A 72 2.32 -9.09 8.04
CA ALA A 72 2.16 -9.99 6.90
C ALA A 72 1.91 -9.26 5.56
N ASP A 73 1.16 -8.16 5.53
CA ASP A 73 1.00 -7.37 4.30
C ASP A 73 2.33 -6.75 3.82
N ALA A 74 3.09 -6.12 4.70
CA ALA A 74 4.41 -5.58 4.35
C ALA A 74 5.36 -6.68 3.85
N HIS A 75 5.28 -7.87 4.45
CA HIS A 75 6.05 -9.04 4.00
C HIS A 75 5.58 -9.56 2.63
N ALA A 76 4.26 -9.55 2.37
CA ALA A 76 3.71 -9.89 1.06
C ALA A 76 4.17 -8.90 -0.02
N ALA A 77 4.14 -7.60 0.28
CA ALA A 77 4.62 -6.55 -0.60
C ALA A 77 6.13 -6.72 -0.89
N TYR A 78 6.93 -7.05 0.11
CA TYR A 78 8.35 -7.37 -0.05
C TYR A 78 8.58 -8.58 -0.98
N ILE A 79 7.91 -9.71 -0.73
CA ILE A 79 8.02 -10.91 -1.57
C ILE A 79 7.57 -10.61 -3.01
N PHE A 80 6.45 -9.91 -3.19
CA PHE A 80 5.95 -9.53 -4.51
C PHE A 80 6.93 -8.64 -5.26
N HIS A 81 7.48 -7.64 -4.60
CA HIS A 81 8.48 -6.74 -5.15
C HIS A 81 9.71 -7.52 -5.63
N HIS A 82 10.26 -8.39 -4.79
CA HIS A 82 11.45 -9.18 -5.12
C HIS A 82 11.20 -10.16 -6.28
N MET A 83 10.04 -10.84 -6.31
CA MET A 83 9.67 -11.68 -7.46
C MET A 83 9.62 -10.87 -8.77
N ARG A 84 9.15 -9.63 -8.70
CA ARG A 84 9.05 -8.73 -9.85
C ARG A 84 10.40 -8.24 -10.33
N GLU A 85 11.33 -7.95 -9.42
CA GLU A 85 12.71 -7.59 -9.78
C GLU A 85 13.45 -8.75 -10.45
N GLN A 86 13.23 -9.98 -9.97
CA GLN A 86 13.87 -11.16 -10.52
C GLN A 86 13.33 -11.58 -11.91
N GLN A 87 12.03 -11.38 -12.16
CA GLN A 87 11.35 -11.88 -13.37
C GLN A 87 10.33 -10.88 -13.93
N PRO A 88 10.75 -9.66 -14.32
CA PRO A 88 9.84 -8.57 -14.69
C PRO A 88 8.90 -8.91 -15.86
N GLU A 89 9.31 -9.81 -16.77
CA GLU A 89 8.52 -10.29 -17.90
C GLU A 89 7.22 -11.03 -17.50
N LYS A 90 7.16 -11.52 -16.25
CA LYS A 90 5.96 -12.16 -15.69
C LYS A 90 4.93 -11.15 -15.17
N PHE A 91 5.32 -9.88 -15.02
CA PHE A 91 4.53 -8.82 -14.36
C PHE A 91 3.98 -7.75 -15.32
N THR A 92 3.89 -8.08 -16.61
CA THR A 92 3.49 -7.16 -17.68
C THR A 92 1.98 -6.91 -17.78
N GLY A 93 1.15 -7.63 -17.02
CA GLY A 93 -0.31 -7.52 -17.12
C GLY A 93 -1.01 -7.52 -15.76
N ARG A 94 -2.12 -6.78 -15.67
CA ARG A 94 -2.90 -6.63 -14.42
C ARG A 94 -3.30 -7.98 -13.82
N THR A 95 -3.82 -8.90 -14.62
CA THR A 95 -4.23 -10.24 -14.15
C THR A 95 -3.06 -11.06 -13.61
N ARG A 96 -1.92 -11.05 -14.31
CA ARG A 96 -0.70 -11.75 -13.85
C ARG A 96 -0.17 -11.12 -12.56
N ASN A 97 -0.19 -9.79 -12.47
CA ASN A 97 0.21 -9.06 -11.26
C ASN A 97 -0.65 -9.45 -10.07
N LYS A 98 -1.98 -9.50 -10.24
CA LYS A 98 -2.90 -9.97 -9.17
C LYS A 98 -2.57 -11.40 -8.74
N TYR A 99 -2.36 -12.31 -9.69
CA TYR A 99 -2.00 -13.70 -9.39
C TYR A 99 -0.72 -13.80 -8.54
N TYR A 100 0.36 -13.13 -8.95
CA TYR A 100 1.62 -13.16 -8.18
C TYR A 100 1.50 -12.46 -6.83
N TYR A 101 0.70 -11.40 -6.73
CA TYR A 101 0.45 -10.73 -5.45
C TYR A 101 -0.34 -11.63 -4.47
N VAL A 102 -1.34 -12.38 -4.95
CA VAL A 102 -2.03 -13.40 -4.14
C VAL A 102 -1.06 -14.49 -3.68
N LYS A 103 -0.18 -14.97 -4.57
CA LYS A 103 0.84 -15.96 -4.22
C LYS A 103 1.80 -15.44 -3.14
N ALA A 104 2.23 -14.18 -3.24
CA ALA A 104 3.07 -13.53 -2.23
C ALA A 104 2.33 -13.42 -0.89
N SER A 105 1.06 -13.02 -0.92
CA SER A 105 0.20 -12.86 0.26
C SER A 105 0.00 -14.16 1.02
N ILE A 106 -0.29 -15.26 0.31
CA ILE A 106 -0.38 -16.60 0.92
C ILE A 106 0.96 -16.98 1.56
N ARG A 107 2.08 -16.80 0.84
CA ARG A 107 3.41 -17.12 1.39
C ARG A 107 3.71 -16.31 2.66
N ALA A 108 3.44 -15.01 2.64
CA ALA A 108 3.67 -14.14 3.80
C ALA A 108 2.80 -14.51 5.00
N PHE A 109 1.54 -14.87 4.77
CA PHE A 109 0.60 -15.27 5.81
C PHE A 109 1.06 -16.52 6.58
N PHE A 110 1.71 -17.46 5.88
CA PHE A 110 2.21 -18.72 6.45
C PHE A 110 3.71 -18.73 6.81
N ALA A 111 4.45 -17.63 6.58
CA ALA A 111 5.91 -17.59 6.75
C ALA A 111 6.42 -17.62 8.20
N GLY A 112 5.55 -17.87 9.18
CA GLY A 112 5.92 -18.01 10.59
C GLY A 112 4.87 -17.47 11.54
N ASP A 113 4.79 -18.05 12.74
CA ASP A 113 3.87 -17.62 13.79
C ASP A 113 4.61 -16.68 14.77
N HIS A 114 4.80 -15.44 14.35
CA HIS A 114 5.33 -14.37 15.19
C HIS A 114 4.20 -13.40 15.53
N PRO A 115 3.55 -13.54 16.70
CA PRO A 115 2.45 -12.66 17.08
C PRO A 115 2.93 -11.21 17.13
N LEU A 116 2.30 -10.32 16.35
CA LEU A 116 2.70 -8.92 16.26
C LEU A 116 2.65 -8.22 17.63
N ASN A 117 1.73 -8.61 18.50
CA ASN A 117 1.57 -7.99 19.81
C ASN A 117 2.72 -8.29 20.78
N LYS A 118 3.61 -9.24 20.46
CA LYS A 118 4.84 -9.49 21.21
C LYS A 118 6.01 -8.60 20.78
N THR A 119 5.93 -8.00 19.60
CA THR A 119 7.03 -7.23 18.99
C THR A 119 6.66 -5.78 18.68
N THR A 120 5.37 -5.45 18.72
CA THR A 120 4.83 -4.16 18.30
C THR A 120 3.93 -3.58 19.38
N LYS A 121 4.19 -2.33 19.75
CA LYS A 121 3.30 -1.50 20.58
C LYS A 121 2.72 -0.40 19.71
N ILE A 122 1.41 -0.16 19.84
CA ILE A 122 0.72 0.91 19.14
C ILE A 122 0.23 1.92 20.18
N THR A 123 0.50 3.20 19.92
CA THR A 123 -0.05 4.31 20.67
C THR A 123 -0.73 5.25 19.68
N VAL A 124 -1.95 5.69 19.98
CA VAL A 124 -2.71 6.68 19.20
C VAL A 124 -3.18 7.75 20.17
N ASP A 125 -2.87 9.01 19.90
CA ASP A 125 -3.21 10.15 20.78
C ASP A 125 -2.87 9.87 22.26
N ASP A 126 -1.65 9.38 22.49
CA ASP A 126 -1.10 8.96 23.80
C ASP A 126 -1.78 7.75 24.48
N GLU A 127 -2.79 7.15 23.83
CA GLU A 127 -3.47 5.96 24.32
C GLU A 127 -2.89 4.68 23.72
N SER A 128 -2.55 3.70 24.58
CA SER A 128 -2.04 2.41 24.12
C SER A 128 -3.16 1.52 23.57
N VAL A 129 -3.03 1.11 22.31
CA VAL A 129 -3.98 0.21 21.66
C VAL A 129 -3.56 -1.24 21.90
N ARG A 130 -4.44 -2.03 22.53
CA ARG A 130 -4.24 -3.46 22.73
C ARG A 130 -4.85 -4.26 21.57
N PHE A 131 -4.15 -5.32 21.17
CA PHE A 131 -4.61 -6.21 20.12
C PHE A 131 -4.16 -7.66 20.38
N GLY A 132 -4.95 -8.61 19.87
CA GLY A 132 -4.78 -10.03 20.14
C GLY A 132 -3.65 -10.69 19.36
N ASN A 133 -3.28 -11.91 19.77
CA ASN A 133 -2.21 -12.69 19.14
C ASN A 133 -2.53 -13.10 17.68
N SER A 134 -3.81 -13.08 17.30
CA SER A 134 -4.28 -13.42 15.95
C SER A 134 -4.04 -12.32 14.93
N VAL A 135 -3.70 -11.09 15.35
CA VAL A 135 -3.43 -9.99 14.43
C VAL A 135 -2.10 -10.21 13.72
N LYS A 136 -2.17 -10.32 12.39
CA LYS A 136 -1.02 -10.55 11.50
C LYS A 136 -0.57 -9.29 10.78
N THR A 137 -1.37 -8.24 10.74
CA THR A 137 -1.06 -6.99 10.05
C THR A 137 -1.73 -5.81 10.74
N ILE A 138 -1.02 -4.70 10.80
CA ILE A 138 -1.54 -3.38 11.17
C ILE A 138 -1.39 -2.49 9.93
N VAL A 139 -2.41 -1.70 9.61
CA VAL A 139 -2.41 -0.81 8.43
C VAL A 139 -2.80 0.60 8.87
N GLY A 140 -1.97 1.58 8.53
CA GLY A 140 -2.30 2.99 8.65
C GLY A 140 -2.87 3.50 7.33
N LEU A 141 -4.14 3.91 7.32
CA LEU A 141 -4.87 4.34 6.12
C LEU A 141 -5.05 5.86 6.10
N ASN A 142 -4.66 6.50 5.01
CA ASN A 142 -4.98 7.91 4.69
C ASN A 142 -6.07 8.03 3.60
N ILE A 143 -6.48 6.90 3.00
CA ILE A 143 -7.56 6.84 2.00
C ILE A 143 -8.50 5.68 2.30
N GLN A 144 -9.70 5.71 1.72
CA GLN A 144 -10.77 4.73 1.96
C GLN A 144 -10.67 3.47 1.07
N SER A 145 -9.52 3.25 0.42
CA SER A 145 -9.27 2.07 -0.43
C SER A 145 -7.94 1.44 -0.06
N TYR A 146 -7.92 0.11 0.02
CA TYR A 146 -6.74 -0.68 0.37
C TYR A 146 -6.78 -2.01 -0.40
N MET A 147 -5.62 -2.44 -0.92
CA MET A 147 -5.40 -3.69 -1.66
C MET A 147 -6.05 -3.82 -3.05
N GLY A 148 -6.54 -2.73 -3.66
CA GLY A 148 -6.79 -2.67 -5.10
C GLY A 148 -7.99 -3.42 -5.66
#